data_AF-A0A257YK05-F1
#
_entry.id   AF-A0A257YK05-F1
#
_cell.length_a   1.000
_cell.length_b   1.000
_cell.length_c   1.000
_cell.angle_alpha   90.00
_cell.angle_beta   90.00
_cell.angle_gamma   90.00
#
_symmetry.space_group_name_H-M   'P 1'
#
loop_
_entity.id
_entity.type
_entity.pdbx_description
1 polymer ?
#
loop_
_entity_poly.entity_id
_entity_poly.type
_entity_poly.pdbx_seq_one_letter_code
_entity_poly.pdbx_strand_id
1 'polypeptide(L)'
;MPLHKATGLLILLLSVVRLGWRLRWTTPDYPVDFKPAFRKFAAATHGMFYILMFVLPLTGWIFSSAGKYPLSFYGLFQWPKLALTKDMPIVGAAHETHEILGYAFAALVLLHIGAALYHHVMLKDATLRRML
;
A
#
# COMPACT_ATOMS: atom_id res chain seq x y z
N MET A 1 1.41 6.68 -20.95
CA MET A 1 1.57 6.83 -19.49
C MET A 1 2.42 5.68 -18.99
N PRO A 2 3.39 5.90 -18.09
CA PRO A 2 4.11 4.78 -17.49
C PRO A 2 3.12 3.94 -16.66
N LEU A 3 3.17 2.61 -16.83
CA LEU A 3 2.33 1.64 -16.12
C LEU A 3 2.29 1.90 -14.61
N HIS A 4 3.40 2.38 -14.05
CA HIS A 4 3.52 2.81 -12.65
C HIS A 4 2.37 3.70 -12.15
N LYS A 5 1.98 4.74 -12.91
CA LYS A 5 0.93 5.70 -12.46
C LYS A 5 -0.45 5.05 -12.46
N ALA A 6 -0.78 4.29 -13.51
CA ALA A 6 -2.05 3.59 -13.63
C ALA A 6 -2.18 2.51 -12.54
N THR A 7 -1.13 1.73 -12.31
CA THR A 7 -1.08 0.72 -11.26
C THR A 7 -1.21 1.35 -9.87
N GLY A 8 -0.56 2.49 -9.61
CA GLY A 8 -0.71 3.21 -8.34
C GLY A 8 -2.16 3.63 -8.06
N LEU A 9 -2.86 4.17 -9.07
CA LEU A 9 -4.28 4.53 -8.96
C LEU A 9 -5.17 3.29 -8.77
N LEU A 10 -4.87 2.19 -9.45
CA LEU A 10 -5.58 0.93 -9.26
C LEU A 10 -5.40 0.38 -7.84
N ILE A 11 -4.17 0.43 -7.31
CA ILE A 11 -3.89 0.05 -5.92
C ILE A 11 -4.71 0.93 -4.98
N LEU A 12 -4.76 2.25 -5.17
CA LEU A 12 -5.56 3.14 -4.33
C LEU A 12 -7.05 2.73 -4.30
N LEU A 13 -7.64 2.42 -5.46
CA LEU A 13 -9.01 1.93 -5.55
C LEU A 13 -9.21 0.60 -4.82
N LEU A 14 -8.32 -0.36 -5.05
CA LEU A 14 -8.36 -1.67 -4.39
C LEU A 14 -8.12 -1.54 -2.88
N SER A 15 -7.35 -0.55 -2.42
CA SER A 15 -7.14 -0.25 -1.01
C SER A 15 -8.44 0.20 -0.34
N VAL A 16 -9.25 1.04 -1.01
CA VAL A 16 -10.58 1.44 -0.52
C VAL A 16 -11.47 0.21 -0.37
N VAL A 17 -11.56 -0.62 -1.41
CA VAL A 17 -12.36 -1.87 -1.39
C VAL A 17 -11.89 -2.80 -0.27
N ARG A 18 -10.57 -2.99 -0.15
CA ARG A 18 -9.96 -3.84 0.87
C ARG A 18 -10.21 -3.33 2.28
N LEU A 19 -10.13 -2.02 2.51
CA LEU A 19 -10.44 -1.42 3.82
C LEU A 19 -11.91 -1.63 4.16
N GLY A 20 -12.83 -1.37 3.21
CA GLY A 20 -14.26 -1.65 3.38
C GLY A 20 -14.52 -3.12 3.71
N TRP A 21 -13.83 -4.03 3.04
CA TRP A 21 -13.90 -5.46 3.34
C TRP A 21 -13.42 -5.78 4.75
N ARG A 22 -12.25 -5.28 5.14
CA ARG A 22 -11.71 -5.53 6.48
C ARG A 22 -12.60 -4.99 7.61
N LEU A 23 -13.32 -3.89 7.38
CA LEU A 23 -14.21 -3.32 8.37
C LEU A 23 -15.54 -4.06 8.49
N ARG A 24 -15.97 -4.77 7.44
CA ARG A 24 -17.25 -5.49 7.40
C ARG A 24 -17.14 -6.98 7.74
N TRP A 25 -16.00 -7.62 7.48
CA TRP A 25 -15.82 -9.06 7.73
C TRP A 25 -14.80 -9.34 8.83
N THR A 26 -15.06 -10.36 9.63
CA THR A 26 -14.16 -10.83 10.69
C THR A 26 -12.90 -11.41 10.08
N THR A 27 -11.74 -10.87 10.47
CA THR A 27 -10.45 -11.47 10.15
C THR A 27 -10.30 -12.80 10.90
N PRO A 28 -9.80 -13.87 10.27
CA PRO A 28 -9.55 -15.13 10.94
C PRO A 28 -8.68 -14.94 12.19
N ASP A 29 -8.91 -15.73 13.24
CA ASP A 29 -8.11 -15.66 14.47
C ASP A 29 -6.67 -16.10 14.25
N TYR A 30 -5.74 -15.50 15.02
CA TYR A 30 -4.34 -15.93 15.04
C TYR A 30 -4.23 -17.40 15.47
N PRO A 31 -3.18 -18.13 15.04
CA PRO A 31 -2.94 -19.49 15.51
C PRO A 31 -2.89 -19.56 17.04
N VAL A 32 -3.34 -20.67 17.61
CA VAL A 32 -3.46 -20.86 19.07
C VAL A 32 -2.11 -20.61 19.77
N ASP A 33 -1.00 -21.03 19.15
CA ASP A 33 0.36 -20.90 19.68
C ASP A 33 1.07 -19.58 19.34
N PHE A 34 0.35 -18.60 18.79
CA PHE A 34 0.95 -17.36 18.31
C PHE A 34 1.29 -16.42 19.47
N LYS A 35 2.59 -16.33 19.81
CA LYS A 35 3.10 -15.52 20.92
C LYS A 35 2.54 -14.08 20.90
N PRO A 36 2.21 -13.48 22.07
CA PRO A 36 1.63 -12.14 22.13
C PRO A 36 2.46 -11.05 21.44
N ALA A 37 3.79 -11.15 21.50
CA ALA A 37 4.69 -10.23 20.80
C ALA A 37 4.48 -10.28 19.27
N PHE A 38 4.40 -11.47 18.67
CA PHE A 38 4.16 -11.62 17.24
C PHE A 38 2.80 -11.08 16.84
N ARG A 39 1.77 -11.20 17.68
CA ARG A 39 0.45 -10.57 17.42
C ARG A 39 0.56 -9.05 17.29
N LYS A 40 1.31 -8.41 18.19
CA LYS A 40 1.53 -6.95 18.16
C LYS A 40 2.29 -6.53 16.89
N PHE A 41 3.37 -7.24 16.55
CA PHE A 41 4.12 -6.97 15.32
C PHE A 41 3.28 -7.18 14.07
N ALA A 42 2.53 -8.28 14.00
CA ALA A 42 1.61 -8.53 12.88
C ALA A 42 0.58 -7.41 12.74
N ALA A 43 -0.06 -6.99 13.84
CA ALA A 43 -1.02 -5.90 13.82
C ALA A 43 -0.39 -4.57 13.36
N ALA A 44 0.82 -4.24 13.84
CA ALA A 44 1.55 -3.04 13.46
C ALA A 44 1.95 -3.06 11.98
N THR A 45 2.51 -4.17 11.48
CA THR A 45 2.87 -4.34 10.06
C THR A 45 1.65 -4.21 9.15
N HIS A 46 0.53 -4.84 9.50
CA HIS A 46 -0.71 -4.70 8.71
C HIS A 46 -1.25 -3.26 8.76
N GLY A 47 -1.25 -2.62 9.93
CA GLY A 47 -1.64 -1.22 10.07
C GLY A 47 -0.80 -0.28 9.20
N MET A 48 0.52 -0.50 9.19
CA MET A 48 1.45 0.28 8.36
C MET A 48 1.23 0.03 6.87
N PHE A 49 0.96 -1.21 6.46
CA PHE A 49 0.55 -1.49 5.08
C PHE A 49 -0.73 -0.74 4.71
N TYR A 50 -1.75 -0.71 5.57
CA TYR A 50 -2.94 0.07 5.29
C TYR A 50 -2.60 1.54 5.08
N ILE A 51 -1.83 2.16 5.98
CA ILE A 51 -1.43 3.57 5.81
C ILE A 51 -0.70 3.78 4.48
N LEU A 52 0.33 2.98 4.20
CA LEU A 52 1.16 3.15 2.99
C LEU A 52 0.37 2.88 1.70
N MET A 53 -0.55 1.91 1.69
CA MET A 53 -1.39 1.57 0.55
C MET A 53 -2.35 2.71 0.12
N PHE A 54 -2.58 3.70 0.98
CA PHE A 54 -3.31 4.91 0.64
C PHE A 54 -2.38 6.10 0.41
N VAL A 55 -1.48 6.37 1.36
CA VAL A 55 -0.66 7.59 1.33
C VAL A 55 0.30 7.58 0.15
N LEU A 56 0.95 6.44 -0.14
CA LEU A 56 1.90 6.34 -1.26
C LEU A 56 1.26 6.65 -2.62
N PRO A 57 0.17 5.97 -3.06
CA PRO A 57 -0.43 6.31 -4.35
C PRO A 57 -1.10 7.71 -4.35
N LEU A 58 -1.57 8.20 -3.20
CA LEU A 58 -2.16 9.54 -3.10
C LEU A 58 -1.10 10.63 -3.34
N THR A 59 0.09 10.53 -2.74
CA THR A 59 1.19 11.48 -3.02
C THR A 59 1.62 11.41 -4.47
N GLY A 60 1.64 10.21 -5.06
CA GLY A 60 1.92 10.01 -6.49
C GLY A 60 0.89 10.67 -7.41
N TRP A 61 -0.39 10.64 -7.04
CA TRP A 61 -1.47 11.30 -7.76
C TRP A 61 -1.41 12.83 -7.64
N ILE A 62 -1.11 13.36 -6.45
CA ILE A 62 -0.88 14.79 -6.21
C ILE A 62 0.25 15.30 -7.11
N PHE A 63 1.43 14.66 -7.04
CA PHE A 63 2.57 15.03 -7.86
C PHE A 63 2.27 14.90 -9.36
N SER A 64 1.65 13.79 -9.79
CA SER A 64 1.33 13.56 -11.19
C SER A 64 0.29 14.53 -11.76
N SER A 65 -0.58 15.08 -10.91
CA SER A 65 -1.60 16.07 -11.33
C SER A 65 -1.00 17.42 -11.74
N ALA A 66 0.18 17.79 -11.23
CA ALA A 66 0.89 18.98 -11.67
C ALA A 66 1.64 18.82 -13.02
N GLY A 67 1.65 17.62 -13.60
CA GLY A 67 2.28 17.35 -14.90
C GLY A 67 1.51 17.96 -16.07
N LYS A 68 2.17 18.17 -17.23
CA LYS A 68 1.52 18.72 -18.43
C LYS A 68 0.60 17.71 -19.14
N TYR A 69 0.95 16.42 -19.06
CA TYR A 69 0.26 15.36 -19.80
C TYR A 69 -0.98 14.83 -19.06
N PRO A 70 -2.01 14.37 -19.79
CA PRO A 70 -3.22 13.81 -19.19
C PRO A 70 -2.96 12.42 -18.61
N LEU A 71 -3.58 12.09 -17.47
CA LEU A 71 -3.38 10.85 -16.74
C LEU A 71 -4.23 9.71 -17.33
N SER A 72 -3.75 9.09 -18.41
CA SER A 72 -4.43 7.92 -18.98
C SER A 72 -4.39 6.70 -18.05
N PHE A 73 -5.56 6.13 -17.74
CA PHE A 73 -5.72 4.89 -16.97
C PHE A 73 -5.76 3.69 -17.93
N TYR A 74 -4.61 3.01 -18.09
CA TYR A 74 -4.41 1.88 -19.01
C TYR A 74 -4.90 2.11 -20.46
N GLY A 75 -4.96 3.36 -20.93
CA GLY A 75 -5.48 3.69 -22.26
C GLY A 75 -7.00 3.71 -22.37
N LEU A 76 -7.73 3.34 -21.32
CA LEU A 76 -9.20 3.21 -21.34
C LEU A 76 -9.91 4.56 -21.23
N PHE A 77 -9.44 5.42 -20.32
CA PHE A 77 -9.99 6.76 -20.10
C PHE A 77 -8.93 7.68 -19.47
N GLN A 78 -9.24 8.98 -19.40
CA GLN A 78 -8.40 9.96 -18.71
C GLN A 78 -8.84 10.08 -17.26
N TRP A 79 -7.95 9.73 -16.34
CA TRP A 79 -8.15 9.91 -14.92
C TRP A 79 -8.15 11.41 -14.57
N PRO A 80 -9.07 11.88 -13.72
CA PRO A 80 -9.15 13.29 -13.34
C PRO A 80 -7.86 13.74 -12.65
N LYS A 81 -7.41 14.94 -13.01
CA LYS A 81 -6.28 15.60 -12.36
C LYS A 81 -6.79 16.52 -11.27
N LEU A 82 -6.04 16.61 -10.20
CA LEU A 82 -6.24 17.66 -9.20
C LEU A 82 -5.82 19.01 -9.79
N ALA A 83 -6.51 20.08 -9.39
CA ALA A 83 -6.22 21.45 -9.82
C ALA A 83 -4.94 21.97 -9.13
N LEU A 84 -3.78 21.46 -9.56
CA LEU A 84 -2.47 21.76 -8.98
C LEU A 84 -1.50 22.24 -10.06
N THR A 85 -0.67 23.23 -9.70
CA THR A 85 0.41 23.75 -10.54
C THR A 85 1.77 23.40 -9.94
N LYS A 86 2.82 23.38 -10.77
CA LYS A 86 4.16 22.89 -10.36
C LYS A 86 4.84 23.75 -9.29
N ASP A 87 4.49 25.02 -9.22
CA ASP A 87 5.00 26.00 -8.27
C ASP A 87 4.39 25.85 -6.87
N MET A 88 3.32 25.07 -6.72
CA MET A 88 2.71 24.83 -5.41
C MET A 88 3.64 23.97 -4.52
N PRO A 89 3.91 24.39 -3.27
CA PRO A 89 4.81 23.65 -2.36
C PRO A 89 4.40 22.19 -2.13
N ILE A 90 3.10 21.92 -2.15
CA ILE A 90 2.54 20.56 -1.96
C ILE A 90 3.01 19.58 -3.03
N VAL A 91 3.31 20.05 -4.25
CA VAL A 91 3.73 19.18 -5.36
C VAL A 91 5.16 18.68 -5.14
N GLY A 92 6.06 19.56 -4.70
CA GLY A 92 7.43 19.19 -4.32
C GLY A 92 7.44 18.24 -3.12
N ALA A 93 6.70 18.59 -2.07
CA ALA A 93 6.57 17.75 -0.88
C ALA A 93 5.98 16.36 -1.19
N ALA A 94 4.99 16.30 -2.08
CA ALA A 94 4.39 15.04 -2.51
C ALA A 94 5.38 14.16 -3.30
N HIS A 95 6.24 14.75 -4.13
CA HIS A 95 7.27 14.02 -4.86
C HIS A 95 8.28 13.36 -3.90
N GLU A 96 8.88 14.15 -3.02
CA GLU A 96 9.84 13.67 -2.02
C GLU A 96 9.21 12.62 -1.11
N THR A 97 8.01 12.90 -0.60
CA THR A 97 7.26 11.95 0.23
C THR A 97 6.99 10.65 -0.53
N HIS A 98 6.63 10.71 -1.81
CA HIS A 98 6.38 9.52 -2.62
C HIS A 98 7.63 8.64 -2.75
N GLU A 99 8.80 9.24 -2.97
CA GLU A 99 10.07 8.51 -3.04
C GLU A 99 10.41 7.83 -1.72
N ILE A 100 10.37 8.58 -0.60
CA ILE A 100 10.66 8.05 0.74
C ILE A 100 9.70 6.91 1.10
N LEU A 101 8.39 7.11 0.88
CA LEU A 101 7.38 6.08 1.15
C LEU A 101 7.53 4.86 0.24
N GLY A 102 8.04 5.04 -0.99
CA GLY A 102 8.34 3.94 -1.90
C GLY A 102 9.41 2.99 -1.32
N TYR A 103 10.53 3.54 -0.84
CA TYR A 103 11.57 2.75 -0.17
C TYR A 103 11.08 2.13 1.13
N ALA A 104 10.32 2.89 1.94
CA ALA A 104 9.74 2.37 3.18
C ALA A 104 8.76 1.21 2.92
N PHE A 105 7.94 1.31 1.88
CA PHE A 105 7.02 0.24 1.48
C PHE A 105 7.78 -1.01 1.02
N ALA A 106 8.81 -0.85 0.20
CA ALA A 106 9.66 -1.98 -0.23
C ALA A 106 10.30 -2.70 0.97
N ALA A 107 10.87 -1.95 1.93
CA ALA A 107 11.44 -2.52 3.15
C ALA A 107 10.38 -3.28 3.98
N LEU A 108 9.17 -2.73 4.10
CA LEU A 108 8.08 -3.38 4.84
C LEU A 108 7.60 -4.66 4.16
N VAL A 109 7.54 -4.68 2.82
CA VAL A 109 7.23 -5.89 2.03
C VAL A 109 8.26 -6.98 2.29
N LEU A 110 9.56 -6.65 2.25
CA LEU A 110 10.63 -7.61 2.53
C LEU A 110 10.53 -8.17 3.96
N LEU A 111 10.29 -7.31 4.96
CA LEU A 111 10.08 -7.72 6.34
C LEU A 111 8.87 -8.66 6.46
N HIS A 112 7.77 -8.33 5.81
CA HIS A 112 6.55 -9.12 5.84
C HIS A 112 6.72 -10.51 5.21
N ILE A 113 7.35 -10.56 4.03
CA ILE A 113 7.67 -11.84 3.36
C ILE A 113 8.60 -12.66 4.24
N GLY A 114 9.66 -12.06 4.79
CA GLY A 114 10.59 -12.73 5.70
C GLY A 114 9.89 -13.31 6.93
N ALA A 115 8.97 -12.55 7.54
CA ALA A 115 8.17 -13.02 8.66
C ALA A 115 7.26 -14.19 8.26
N ALA A 116 6.52 -14.07 7.15
CA ALA A 116 5.65 -15.14 6.67
C ALA A 116 6.42 -16.45 6.39
N LEU A 117 7.61 -16.34 5.80
CA LEU A 117 8.50 -17.48 5.57
C LEU A 117 9.08 -18.05 6.87
N TYR A 118 9.46 -17.21 7.83
CA TYR A 118 9.92 -17.66 9.14
C TYR A 118 8.82 -18.46 9.86
N HIS A 119 7.60 -17.94 9.86
CA HIS A 119 6.44 -18.63 10.42
C HIS A 119 6.15 -19.97 9.72
N HIS A 120 6.29 -20.01 8.39
CA HIS A 120 6.01 -21.22 7.61
C HIS A 120 7.10 -22.29 7.71
N VAL A 121 8.37 -21.91 7.62
CA VAL A 121 9.51 -22.84 7.51
C VAL A 121 10.07 -23.21 8.88
N MET A 122 10.25 -22.22 9.77
CA MET A 122 10.88 -22.43 11.07
C MET A 122 9.86 -22.79 12.15
N LEU A 123 8.80 -21.98 12.27
CA LEU A 123 7.75 -22.21 13.27
C LEU A 123 6.70 -23.25 12.83
N LYS A 124 6.64 -23.55 11.52
CA LYS A 124 5.73 -24.53 10.91
C LYS A 124 4.26 -24.29 11.26
N ASP A 125 3.88 -23.03 11.43
CA ASP A 125 2.51 -22.67 11.77
C ASP A 125 1.64 -22.39 10.52
N ALA A 126 0.34 -22.21 10.75
CA ALA A 126 -0.64 -21.99 9.70
C ALA A 126 -0.71 -20.54 9.18
N THR A 127 0.23 -19.65 9.55
CA THR A 127 0.13 -18.21 9.23
C THR A 127 0.07 -17.95 7.74
N LEU A 128 0.97 -18.55 6.95
CA LEU A 128 0.96 -18.42 5.49
C LEU A 128 -0.28 -19.08 4.87
N ARG A 129 -0.68 -20.24 5.38
CA ARG A 129 -1.84 -20.99 4.89
C ARG A 129 -3.18 -20.26 5.09
N ARG A 130 -3.23 -19.30 6.03
CA ARG A 130 -4.41 -18.44 6.26
C ARG A 130 -4.54 -17.31 5.23
N MET A 131 -3.53 -17.11 4.38
CA MET A 131 -3.52 -16.07 3.33
C MET A 131 -3.72 -16.64 1.91
N LEU A 132 -3.69 -17.97 1.76
CA LEU A 132 -3.95 -18.69 0.50
C LEU A 132 -5.41 -19.11 0.43
#